data_AF-A0A6L8Q6B3-F1
#
_entry.id   AF-A0A6L8Q6B3-F1
#
_cell.length_a   1.000
_cell.length_b   1.000
_cell.length_c   1.000
_cell.angle_alpha   90.00
_cell.angle_beta   90.00
_cell.angle_gamma   90.00
#
_symmetry.space_group_name_H-M   'P 1'
#
loop_
_entity.id
_entity.type
_entity.pdbx_description
1 polymer ?
#
loop_
_entity_poly.entity_id
_entity_poly.type
_entity_poly.pdbx_seq_one_letter_code
_entity_poly.pdbx_strand_id
1 'polypeptide(L)'
;MPMERHRYPDNWDEIATQVKEEAGWKCEECGKQCRRLGEPFDTHRRTLTVHHRDHTPENCERSNLVALCAPCHLRADKHHHVRTRKRRAEERRRHMAEHERAAAGAS
;
A
#
# COMPACT_ATOMS: atom_id res chain seq x y z
N MET A 1 -4.75 1.52 4.65
CA MET A 1 -3.69 1.74 5.66
C MET A 1 -3.27 3.20 5.56
N PRO A 2 -3.06 3.92 6.68
CA PRO A 2 -2.46 5.25 6.62
C PRO A 2 -1.07 5.15 5.96
N MET A 3 -0.78 6.07 5.04
CA MET A 3 0.49 6.10 4.31
C MET A 3 1.55 6.75 5.21
N GLU A 4 2.59 6.00 5.55
CA GLU A 4 3.74 6.50 6.30
C GLU A 4 4.62 7.33 5.36
N ARG A 5 4.30 8.62 5.18
CA ARG A 5 4.94 9.48 4.16
C ARG A 5 6.46 9.52 4.22
N HIS A 6 7.07 9.42 5.40
CA HIS A 6 8.53 9.42 5.57
C HIS A 6 9.26 8.23 4.90
N ARG A 7 8.54 7.16 4.54
CA ARG A 7 9.09 5.99 3.84
C ARG A 7 9.15 6.16 2.32
N TYR A 8 8.53 7.23 1.82
CA TYR A 8 8.51 7.58 0.42
C TYR A 8 9.50 8.72 0.18
N PRO A 9 10.05 8.87 -1.04
CA PRO A 9 10.84 10.04 -1.38
C PRO A 9 9.97 11.31 -1.35
N ASP A 10 10.61 12.47 -1.15
CA ASP A 10 9.93 13.76 -1.05
C ASP A 10 9.09 14.10 -2.30
N ASN A 11 9.52 13.64 -3.48
CA ASN A 11 8.83 13.84 -4.75
C ASN A 11 7.81 12.74 -5.08
N TRP A 12 7.35 11.95 -4.10
CA TRP A 12 6.37 10.87 -4.33
C TRP A 12 5.10 11.33 -5.05
N ASP A 13 4.59 12.53 -4.74
CA ASP A 13 3.36 13.03 -5.37
C ASP A 13 3.56 13.28 -6.88
N GLU A 14 4.77 13.65 -7.30
CA GLU A 14 5.16 13.79 -8.72
C GLU A 14 5.27 12.41 -9.39
N ILE A 15 6.00 11.48 -8.77
CA ILE A 15 6.14 10.09 -9.25
C ILE A 15 4.76 9.45 -9.43
N ALA A 16 3.90 9.59 -8.42
CA ALA A 16 2.56 9.01 -8.44
C ALA A 16 1.66 9.66 -9.49
N THR A 17 1.86 10.93 -9.80
CA THR A 17 1.15 11.63 -10.88
C THR A 17 1.63 11.14 -12.24
N GLN A 18 2.95 11.09 -12.45
CA GLN A 18 3.56 10.59 -13.68
C GLN A 18 3.09 9.17 -14.02
N VAL A 19 3.09 8.24 -13.05
CA VAL A 19 2.60 6.86 -13.26
C VAL A 19 1.13 6.85 -13.70
N LYS A 20 0.28 7.72 -13.15
CA LYS A 20 -1.13 7.81 -13.54
C LYS A 20 -1.32 8.42 -14.93
N GLU A 21 -0.50 9.41 -15.28
CA GLU A 21 -0.52 10.05 -16.60
C GLU A 21 -0.07 9.07 -17.69
N GLU A 22 1.02 8.34 -17.47
CA GLU A 22 1.50 7.28 -18.38
C GLU A 22 0.47 6.17 -18.58
N ALA A 23 -0.27 5.80 -17.53
CA ALA A 23 -1.38 4.86 -17.63
C ALA A 23 -2.64 5.46 -18.30
N GLY A 24 -2.59 6.72 -18.75
CA GLY A 24 -3.74 7.41 -19.35
C GLY A 24 -4.93 7.54 -18.40
N TRP A 25 -4.66 7.54 -17.08
CA TRP A 25 -5.67 7.48 -16.02
C TRP A 25 -6.57 6.25 -16.07
N LYS A 26 -6.09 5.15 -16.66
CA LYS A 26 -6.77 3.85 -16.69
C LYS A 26 -6.10 2.88 -15.72
N CYS A 27 -6.91 2.01 -15.13
CA CYS A 27 -6.38 0.92 -14.31
C CYS A 27 -5.59 -0.06 -15.21
N GLU A 28 -4.32 -0.32 -14.89
CA GLU A 28 -3.47 -1.23 -15.67
C GLU A 28 -3.88 -2.71 -15.50
N GLU A 29 -4.68 -3.05 -14.48
CA GLU A 29 -5.18 -4.41 -14.26
C GLU A 29 -6.51 -4.68 -14.98
N CYS A 30 -7.44 -3.72 -14.98
CA CYS A 30 -8.81 -3.95 -15.50
C CYS A 30 -9.23 -3.02 -16.63
N GLY A 31 -8.36 -2.12 -17.08
CA GLY A 31 -8.61 -1.18 -18.18
C GLY A 31 -9.62 -0.06 -17.87
N LYS A 32 -10.27 -0.08 -16.70
CA LYS A 32 -11.32 0.89 -16.34
C LYS A 32 -10.75 2.32 -16.29
N GLN A 33 -11.45 3.25 -16.96
CA GLN A 33 -11.20 4.68 -16.83
C GLN A 33 -11.48 5.14 -15.40
N CYS A 34 -10.43 5.61 -14.73
CA CYS A 34 -10.52 6.22 -13.41
C CYS A 34 -10.66 7.74 -13.55
N ARG A 35 -10.96 8.40 -12.43
CA ARG A 35 -11.18 9.84 -12.36
C ARG A 35 -9.85 10.59 -12.41
N ARG A 36 -9.76 11.66 -13.21
CA ARG A 36 -8.59 12.55 -13.30
C ARG A 36 -8.54 13.57 -12.15
N LEU A 37 -7.40 14.24 -11.98
CA LEU A 37 -7.32 15.41 -11.10
C LEU A 37 -8.29 16.50 -11.58
N GLY A 38 -9.06 17.08 -10.65
CA GLY A 38 -10.02 18.14 -10.94
C GLY A 38 -11.39 17.67 -11.44
N GLU A 39 -11.55 16.40 -11.82
CA GLU A 39 -12.88 15.87 -12.14
C GLU A 39 -13.74 15.74 -10.86
N PRO A 40 -15.07 15.96 -10.96
CA PRO A 40 -15.96 15.87 -9.81
C PRO A 40 -15.93 14.46 -9.22
N PHE A 41 -15.99 14.39 -7.89
CA PHE A 41 -16.08 13.12 -7.19
C PHE A 41 -17.41 12.43 -7.49
N ASP A 42 -17.33 11.19 -7.95
CA ASP A 42 -18.48 10.33 -8.26
C ASP A 42 -18.53 9.12 -7.32
N THR A 43 -17.43 8.40 -7.19
CA THR A 43 -17.29 7.21 -6.36
C THR A 43 -15.84 6.95 -6.00
N HIS A 44 -15.60 6.31 -4.85
CA HIS A 44 -14.27 5.82 -4.51
C HIS A 44 -13.79 4.72 -5.46
N ARG A 45 -14.69 3.97 -6.12
CA ARG A 45 -14.33 2.85 -7.01
C ARG A 45 -13.53 3.29 -8.25
N ARG A 46 -13.64 4.57 -8.64
CA ARG A 46 -12.89 5.19 -9.74
C ARG A 46 -11.70 6.02 -9.27
N THR A 47 -11.27 5.86 -8.02
CA THR A 47 -10.02 6.43 -7.54
C THR A 47 -8.85 5.62 -8.07
N LEU A 48 -7.95 6.26 -8.82
CA LEU A 48 -6.70 5.66 -9.28
C LEU A 48 -5.61 5.84 -8.22
N THR A 49 -4.95 4.75 -7.88
CA THR A 49 -3.91 4.65 -6.87
C THR A 49 -2.65 4.04 -7.50
N VAL A 50 -1.49 4.28 -6.91
CA VAL A 50 -0.24 3.66 -7.33
C VAL A 50 0.14 2.59 -6.31
N HIS A 51 0.25 1.35 -6.77
CA HIS A 51 0.57 0.19 -5.96
C HIS A 51 2.03 -0.25 -6.23
N HIS A 52 2.71 -0.67 -5.18
CA HIS A 52 4.06 -1.24 -5.24
C HIS A 52 3.94 -2.77 -5.37
N ARG A 53 4.45 -3.34 -6.46
CA ARG A 53 4.36 -4.79 -6.71
C ARG A 53 5.01 -5.60 -5.58
N ASP A 54 6.15 -5.13 -5.07
CA ASP A 54 6.87 -5.75 -3.95
C ASP A 54 6.34 -5.38 -2.56
N HIS A 55 5.41 -4.42 -2.46
CA HIS A 55 4.90 -3.84 -1.22
C HIS A 55 5.95 -3.11 -0.36
N THR A 56 7.01 -2.58 -0.99
CA THR A 56 8.06 -1.77 -0.38
C THR A 56 7.90 -0.30 -0.80
N PRO A 57 7.36 0.59 0.06
CA PRO A 57 7.24 2.03 -0.17
C PRO A 57 8.49 2.74 -0.70
N GLU A 58 9.66 2.30 -0.27
CA GLU A 58 10.95 2.88 -0.63
C GLU A 58 11.33 2.57 -2.10
N ASN A 59 10.78 1.50 -2.68
CA ASN A 59 11.11 1.04 -4.03
C ASN A 59 10.19 1.71 -5.08
N CYS A 60 10.50 2.96 -5.40
CA CYS A 60 9.73 3.77 -6.36
C CYS A 60 10.19 3.60 -7.81
N GLU A 61 10.94 2.54 -8.14
CA GLU A 61 11.29 2.22 -9.52
C GLU A 61 10.04 2.04 -10.38
N ARG A 62 10.01 2.63 -11.57
CA ARG A 62 8.82 2.62 -12.43
C ARG A 62 8.30 1.20 -12.72
N SER A 63 9.22 0.24 -12.84
CA SER A 63 8.94 -1.19 -13.02
C SER A 63 8.29 -1.85 -11.80
N ASN A 64 8.43 -1.28 -10.59
CA ASN A 64 7.77 -1.73 -9.37
C ASN A 64 6.40 -1.05 -9.15
N LEU A 65 6.12 0.06 -9.84
CA LEU A 65 4.89 0.82 -9.68
C LEU A 65 3.82 0.44 -10.71
N VAL A 66 2.57 0.34 -10.27
CA VAL A 66 1.39 0.05 -11.11
C VAL A 66 0.19 0.90 -10.73
N ALA A 67 -0.48 1.49 -11.71
CA ALA A 67 -1.68 2.29 -11.55
C ALA A 67 -2.92 1.38 -11.45
N LEU A 68 -3.53 1.30 -10.27
CA LEU A 68 -4.68 0.45 -9.99
C LEU A 68 -5.88 1.26 -9.50
N CYS A 69 -7.09 0.90 -9.96
CA CYS A 69 -8.30 1.42 -9.33
C CYS A 69 -8.44 0.86 -7.91
N ALA A 70 -9.12 1.58 -7.01
CA ALA A 70 -9.30 1.17 -5.62
C ALA A 70 -9.72 -0.31 -5.44
N PRO A 71 -10.69 -0.87 -6.21
CA PRO A 71 -11.02 -2.29 -6.13
C PRO A 71 -9.88 -3.24 -6.55
N CYS A 72 -9.09 -2.90 -7.58
CA CYS A 72 -7.94 -3.71 -7.98
C CYS A 72 -6.81 -3.63 -6.95
N HIS A 73 -6.54 -2.42 -6.43
CA HIS A 73 -5.54 -2.21 -5.39
C HIS A 73 -5.82 -3.07 -4.15
N LEU A 74 -7.06 -3.06 -3.65
CA LEU A 74 -7.46 -3.86 -2.49
C LEU A 74 -7.36 -5.38 -2.74
N ARG A 75 -7.57 -5.83 -3.98
CA ARG A 75 -7.35 -7.22 -4.35
C ARG A 75 -5.87 -7.58 -4.35
N ALA A 76 -5.01 -6.72 -4.88
CA ALA A 76 -3.56 -6.90 -4.87
C ALA A 76 -3.01 -6.98 -3.43
N ASP A 77 -3.48 -6.12 -2.53
CA ASP A 77 -3.03 -6.09 -1.12
C ASP A 77 -3.49 -7.30 -0.30
N LYS A 78 -4.51 -8.05 -0.73
CA LYS A 78 -5.20 -9.05 0.10
C LYS A 78 -4.23 -10.04 0.75
N HIS A 79 -3.34 -10.62 -0.04
CA HIS A 79 -2.38 -11.63 0.45
C HIS A 79 -1.31 -11.01 1.35
N HIS A 80 -0.80 -9.83 1.00
CA HIS A 80 0.16 -9.11 1.83
C HIS A 80 -0.45 -8.75 3.20
N HIS A 81 -1.69 -8.28 3.24
CA HIS A 81 -2.38 -7.97 4.49
C HIS A 81 -2.60 -9.19 5.37
N VAL A 82 -2.96 -10.34 4.80
CA VAL A 82 -3.07 -11.59 5.56
C VAL A 82 -1.73 -11.98 6.19
N ARG A 83 -0.64 -11.94 5.41
CA ARG A 83 0.71 -12.23 5.90
C ARG A 83 1.15 -11.28 7.00
N THR A 84 1.00 -9.98 6.80
CA THR A 84 1.39 -8.95 7.78
C THR A 84 0.59 -9.06 9.07
N ARG A 85 -0.71 -9.39 9.00
CA ARG A 85 -1.54 -9.64 10.21
C ARG A 85 -1.04 -10.85 11.01
N LYS A 86 -0.73 -11.95 10.33
CA LYS A 86 -0.18 -13.16 10.96
C LYS A 86 1.13 -12.87 11.66
N ARG A 87 2.09 -12.26 10.95
CA ARG A 87 3.41 -11.89 11.49
C ARG A 87 3.29 -11.00 12.73
N ARG A 88 2.48 -9.93 12.65
CA ARG A 88 2.26 -9.03 13.79
C ARG A 88 1.62 -9.73 15.00
N ALA A 89 0.77 -10.74 14.78
CA ALA A 89 0.20 -11.52 15.88
C ALA A 89 1.24 -12.43 16.54
N GLU A 90 2.13 -13.03 15.75
CA GLU A 90 3.25 -13.84 16.24
C GLU A 90 4.27 -12.98 17.01
N GLU A 91 4.65 -11.82 16.47
CA GLU A 91 5.52 -10.83 17.13
C GLU A 91 4.95 -10.40 18.49
N ARG A 92 3.65 -10.04 18.55
CA ARG A 92 2.99 -9.70 19.81
C ARG A 92 3.00 -10.85 20.81
N ARG A 93 2.71 -12.08 20.39
CA ARG A 93 2.77 -13.25 21.28
C ARG A 93 4.17 -13.49 21.82
N ARG A 94 5.20 -13.35 20.99
CA ARG A 94 6.60 -13.47 21.41
C ARG A 94 6.96 -12.42 22.46
N HIS A 95 6.61 -11.16 22.19
CA HIS A 95 6.87 -10.05 23.11
C HIS A 95 6.20 -10.24 24.48
N MET A 96 4.93 -10.68 24.50
CA MET A 96 4.23 -10.99 25.76
C MET A 96 4.91 -12.11 26.54
N ALA A 97 5.29 -13.20 25.87
CA ALA A 97 5.98 -14.33 26.51
C ALA A 97 7.38 -13.95 27.04
N GLU A 98 8.11 -13.09 26.32
CA GLU A 98 9.38 -12.54 26.80
C GLU A 98 9.21 -11.68 28.05
N HIS A 99 8.19 -10.82 28.05
CA HIS A 99 7.86 -9.97 29.19
C HIS A 99 7.44 -10.79 30.43
N GLU A 100 6.63 -11.84 30.25
CA GLU A 100 6.25 -12.78 31.33
C GLU A 100 7.47 -13.52 31.89
N ARG A 101 8.38 -14.00 31.03
CA ARG A 101 9.61 -14.66 31.46
C ARG A 101 10.54 -13.73 32.22
N ALA A 102 10.69 -12.49 31.75
CA ALA A 102 11.48 -11.47 32.43
C ALA A 102 10.90 -11.14 33.81
N ALA A 103 9.57 -11.03 33.93
CA ALA A 103 8.90 -10.79 35.21
C ALA A 103 9.08 -11.97 36.18
N ALA A 104 8.99 -13.22 35.69
CA ALA A 104 9.17 -14.41 36.51
C ALA A 104 10.61 -14.67 36.95
N GLY A 105 11.61 -14.21 36.18
CA GLY A 105 13.04 -14.35 36.51
C GLY A 105 13.63 -13.22 37.37
N ALA A 106 12.86 -12.17 37.64
CA ALA A 106 13.24 -11.06 38.52
C ALA A 106 12.84 -11.29 40.00
N SER A 107 12.41 -12.50 40.34
CA SER A 107 12.08 -12.99 41.69
C SER A 107 13.06 -14.07 42.12
#